data_AF-A0A1Y3XF38-F1
#
_entry.id   AF-A0A1Y3XF38-F1
#
_cell.length_a   1.000
_cell.length_b   1.000
_cell.length_c   1.000
_cell.angle_alpha   90.00
_cell.angle_beta   90.00
_cell.angle_gamma   90.00
#
_symmetry.space_group_name_H-M   'P 1'
#
loop_
_entity.id
_entity.type
_entity.pdbx_description
1 polymer ?
#
loop_
_entity_poly.entity_id
_entity_poly.type
_entity_poly.pdbx_seq_one_letter_code
_entity_poly.pdbx_strand_id
1 'polypeptide(L)'
;MKHFRYYILPRLLLVLSIIAALFCLFFLWLSLDAPLPSPAAICARIDRENYSSGGEIVASGPIDMTEEGIIIKSDYTDRDCWWFIRRSGDRFQLQVLERLAGFLWRPLDRATRGRSYQLSLQDQPIGCTFDVFQLTSLDGFSGMDASKVIPILLCADPAVVRVEAQLVALSEEDWANPQAAIAQRGVSPTFTKAGDGVWVGPSPYVLIPWASPKSSGYLVAFCQGYDADGNLVCSYDPTKDRE
;
A
#
# COMPACT_ATOMS: atom_id res chain seq x y z
N MET A 1 -36.20 51.70 8.89
CA MET A 1 -35.25 51.31 9.96
C MET A 1 -35.79 50.25 10.94
N LYS A 2 -37.05 50.29 11.41
CA LYS A 2 -37.61 49.25 12.33
C LYS A 2 -37.62 47.83 11.73
N HIS A 3 -38.04 47.68 10.48
CA HIS A 3 -38.11 46.37 9.81
C HIS A 3 -36.75 45.67 9.68
N PHE A 4 -35.67 46.44 9.48
CA PHE A 4 -34.30 45.94 9.44
C PHE A 4 -33.83 45.46 10.82
N ARG A 5 -34.11 46.25 11.86
CA ARG A 5 -33.68 45.97 13.24
C ARG A 5 -34.39 44.79 13.89
N TYR A 6 -35.68 44.58 13.62
CA TYR A 6 -36.50 43.57 14.31
C TYR A 6 -36.69 42.26 13.53
N TYR A 7 -36.51 42.26 12.20
CA TYR A 7 -36.72 41.05 11.38
C TYR A 7 -35.48 40.61 10.61
N ILE A 8 -34.69 41.55 10.06
CA ILE A 8 -33.54 41.20 9.21
C ILE A 8 -32.31 40.92 10.07
N LEU A 9 -31.98 41.82 11.01
CA LEU A 9 -30.81 41.69 11.88
C LEU A 9 -30.80 40.40 12.73
N PRO A 10 -31.90 39.97 13.37
CA PRO A 10 -31.90 38.73 14.16
C PRO A 10 -31.73 37.48 13.30
N ARG A 11 -32.33 37.46 12.09
CA ARG A 11 -32.15 36.37 11.13
C ARG A 11 -30.72 36.28 10.63
N LEU A 12 -30.10 37.43 10.38
CA LEU A 12 -28.71 37.51 9.93
C LEU A 12 -27.75 37.04 11.03
N LEU A 13 -27.98 37.44 12.29
CA LEU A 13 -27.23 36.94 13.44
C LEU A 13 -27.41 35.44 13.67
N LEU A 14 -28.64 34.92 13.50
CA LEU A 14 -28.91 33.49 13.60
C LEU A 14 -28.18 32.70 12.52
N VAL A 15 -28.24 33.16 11.26
CA VAL A 15 -27.50 32.54 10.15
C VAL A 15 -25.99 32.59 10.42
N LEU A 16 -25.45 33.73 10.87
CA LEU A 16 -24.03 33.85 11.22
C LEU A 16 -23.65 32.93 12.39
N SER A 17 -24.52 32.78 13.40
CA SER A 17 -24.27 31.88 14.53
C SER A 17 -24.28 30.41 14.11
N ILE A 18 -25.21 30.02 13.22
CA ILE A 18 -25.23 28.67 12.65
C ILE A 18 -23.97 28.41 11.83
N ILE A 19 -23.57 29.35 10.98
CA ILE A 19 -22.35 29.25 10.19
C ILE A 19 -21.12 29.12 11.11
N ALA A 20 -21.04 29.95 12.16
CA ALA A 20 -19.95 29.89 13.13
C ALA A 20 -19.91 28.53 13.86
N ALA A 21 -21.06 28.00 14.27
CA ALA A 21 -21.14 26.68 14.90
C ALA A 21 -20.72 25.56 13.95
N LEU A 22 -21.13 25.61 12.68
CA LEU A 22 -20.71 24.66 11.64
C LEU A 22 -19.20 24.73 11.40
N PHE A 23 -18.62 25.93 11.37
CA PHE A 23 -17.17 26.10 11.29
C PHE A 23 -16.47 25.50 12.51
N CYS A 24 -16.95 25.73 13.73
CA CYS A 24 -16.38 25.13 14.94
C CYS A 24 -16.43 23.60 14.90
N LEU A 25 -17.56 23.01 14.48
CA LEU A 25 -17.68 21.56 14.32
C LEU A 25 -16.74 21.02 13.24
N PHE A 26 -16.57 21.74 12.14
CA PHE A 26 -15.64 21.38 11.07
C PHE A 26 -14.17 21.45 11.55
N PHE A 27 -13.78 22.48 12.29
CA PHE A 27 -12.45 22.56 12.89
C PHE A 27 -12.22 21.47 13.93
N LEU A 28 -13.23 21.14 14.74
CA LEU A 28 -13.16 20.03 15.69
C LEU A 28 -12.97 18.69 14.93
N TRP A 29 -13.71 18.47 13.85
CA TRP A 29 -13.55 17.30 12.98
C TRP A 29 -12.12 17.20 12.45
N LEU A 30 -11.56 18.29 11.93
CA LEU A 30 -10.17 18.33 11.45
C LEU A 30 -9.14 18.04 12.56
N SER A 31 -9.43 18.41 13.81
CA SER A 31 -8.52 18.17 14.94
C SER A 31 -8.54 16.74 15.52
N LEU A 32 -9.54 15.93 15.14
CA LEU A 32 -9.76 14.58 15.68
C LEU A 32 -9.21 13.46 14.77
N ASP A 33 -8.26 13.76 13.88
CA ASP A 33 -7.76 12.84 12.83
C ASP A 33 -8.88 12.23 11.97
N ALA A 34 -10.03 12.90 11.91
CA ALA A 34 -11.25 12.37 11.35
C ALA A 34 -11.13 12.11 9.82
N PRO A 35 -12.02 11.27 9.27
CA PRO A 35 -12.01 10.96 7.85
C PRO A 35 -12.13 12.20 6.96
N LEU A 36 -11.40 12.24 5.84
CA LEU A 36 -11.41 13.34 4.88
C LEU A 36 -12.13 12.92 3.58
N PRO A 37 -12.70 13.88 2.82
CA PRO A 37 -13.53 13.58 1.65
C PRO A 37 -12.74 13.12 0.42
N SER A 38 -11.41 13.00 0.51
CA SER A 38 -10.59 12.49 -0.59
C SER A 38 -9.37 11.76 -0.05
N PRO A 39 -8.88 10.73 -0.77
CA PRO A 39 -7.65 10.04 -0.42
C PRO A 39 -6.47 11.00 -0.49
N ALA A 40 -6.41 11.88 -1.50
CA ALA A 40 -5.37 12.89 -1.65
C ALA A 40 -5.25 13.81 -0.42
N ALA A 41 -6.36 14.19 0.20
CA ALA A 41 -6.34 15.01 1.42
C ALA A 41 -5.77 14.23 2.63
N ILE A 42 -6.09 12.95 2.75
CA ILE A 42 -5.47 12.08 3.78
C ILE A 42 -3.98 11.93 3.51
N CYS A 43 -3.60 11.65 2.27
CA CYS A 43 -2.20 11.50 1.88
C CYS A 43 -1.38 12.77 2.19
N ALA A 44 -1.90 13.94 1.84
CA ALA A 44 -1.26 15.23 2.13
C ALA A 44 -1.18 15.53 3.64
N ARG A 45 -2.17 15.08 4.43
CA ARG A 45 -2.12 15.16 5.89
C ARG A 45 -1.00 14.28 6.45
N ILE A 46 -0.92 13.03 6.01
CA ILE A 46 0.12 12.07 6.40
C ILE A 46 1.51 12.61 6.07
N ASP A 47 1.71 13.23 4.92
CA ASP A 47 3.01 13.84 4.59
C ASP A 47 3.41 14.93 5.57
N ARG A 48 2.45 15.78 5.93
CA ARG A 48 2.68 16.87 6.86
C ARG A 48 3.04 16.33 8.25
N GLU A 49 2.36 15.27 8.70
CA GLU A 49 2.64 14.60 9.97
C GLU A 49 4.04 13.95 9.97
N ASN A 50 4.45 13.38 8.83
CA ASN A 50 5.73 12.67 8.70
C ASN A 50 6.90 13.54 8.16
N TYR A 51 6.70 14.85 8.00
CA TYR A 51 7.66 15.76 7.37
C TYR A 51 8.20 15.26 6.01
N SER A 52 7.34 14.58 5.25
CA SER A 52 7.67 14.01 3.93
C SER A 52 7.52 15.06 2.83
N SER A 53 8.37 14.98 1.81
CA SER A 53 8.15 15.70 0.55
C SER A 53 6.88 15.17 -0.10
N GLY A 54 5.88 16.03 -0.30
CA GLY A 54 4.62 15.63 -0.92
C GLY A 54 4.81 14.91 -2.26
N GLY A 55 3.88 14.02 -2.58
CA GLY A 55 3.85 13.29 -3.86
C GLY A 55 2.45 13.21 -4.46
N GLU A 56 2.38 13.07 -5.78
CA GLU A 56 1.12 12.86 -6.48
C GLU A 56 0.72 11.38 -6.42
N ILE A 57 -0.57 11.09 -6.34
CA ILE A 57 -1.05 9.71 -6.46
C ILE A 57 -0.90 9.30 -7.93
N VAL A 58 -0.05 8.31 -8.19
CA VAL A 58 0.23 7.80 -9.55
C VAL A 58 -0.51 6.50 -9.85
N ALA A 59 -0.91 5.75 -8.82
CA ALA A 59 -1.69 4.53 -8.97
C ALA A 59 -2.51 4.27 -7.69
N SER A 60 -3.63 3.58 -7.83
CA SER A 60 -4.44 3.12 -6.71
C SER A 60 -5.33 1.96 -7.12
N GLY A 61 -5.73 1.13 -6.16
CA GLY A 61 -6.68 0.06 -6.41
C GLY A 61 -7.34 -0.46 -5.14
N PRO A 62 -8.51 -1.11 -5.27
CA PRO A 62 -9.16 -1.78 -4.15
C PRO A 62 -8.32 -2.97 -3.69
N ILE A 63 -8.43 -3.28 -2.40
CA ILE A 63 -7.93 -4.52 -1.82
C ILE A 63 -9.13 -5.47 -1.75
N ASP A 64 -9.29 -6.29 -2.78
CA ASP A 64 -10.32 -7.33 -2.81
C ASP A 64 -9.70 -8.69 -2.46
N MET A 65 -10.30 -9.36 -1.47
CA MET A 65 -9.86 -10.65 -0.96
C MET A 65 -11.01 -11.68 -0.96
N THR A 66 -12.07 -11.41 -1.74
CA THR A 66 -13.27 -12.27 -1.79
C THR A 66 -13.11 -13.54 -2.63
N GLU A 67 -12.02 -13.67 -3.40
CA GLU A 67 -11.79 -14.86 -4.23
C GLU A 67 -11.29 -16.08 -3.45
N GLU A 68 -11.98 -17.21 -3.72
CA GLU A 68 -11.63 -18.62 -3.47
C GLU A 68 -11.91 -19.26 -2.11
N GLY A 69 -13.06 -19.01 -1.48
CA GLY A 69 -13.64 -19.94 -0.49
C GLY A 69 -12.84 -20.17 0.80
N ILE A 70 -11.68 -19.53 0.95
CA ILE A 70 -10.93 -19.48 2.19
C ILE A 70 -11.51 -18.32 3.00
N ILE A 71 -12.30 -18.63 4.03
CA ILE A 71 -12.81 -17.64 4.98
C ILE A 71 -11.62 -17.17 5.83
N ILE A 72 -10.95 -16.16 5.31
CA ILE A 72 -9.84 -15.50 5.94
C ILE A 72 -10.41 -14.42 6.86
N LYS A 73 -10.48 -14.71 8.17
CA LYS A 73 -10.82 -13.69 9.18
C LYS A 73 -9.61 -12.79 9.38
N SER A 74 -9.53 -11.72 8.60
CA SER A 74 -8.61 -10.62 8.87
C SER A 74 -9.41 -9.37 9.22
N ASP A 75 -8.81 -8.42 9.93
CA ASP A 75 -9.44 -7.12 10.22
C ASP A 75 -9.80 -6.32 8.93
N TYR A 76 -9.41 -6.80 7.74
CA TYR A 76 -9.47 -6.10 6.46
C TYR A 76 -10.47 -6.69 5.46
N THR A 77 -10.87 -7.97 5.60
CA THR A 77 -11.83 -8.60 4.68
C THR A 77 -13.23 -8.01 4.79
N ASP A 78 -13.55 -7.39 5.93
CA ASP A 78 -14.82 -6.72 6.20
C ASP A 78 -14.77 -5.19 5.95
N ARG A 79 -13.64 -4.66 5.45
CA ARG A 79 -13.42 -3.22 5.26
C ARG A 79 -13.16 -2.89 3.80
N ASP A 80 -13.68 -1.75 3.36
CA ASP A 80 -13.45 -1.23 2.01
C ASP A 80 -12.09 -0.52 1.94
N CYS A 81 -11.03 -1.33 1.85
CA CYS A 81 -9.64 -0.88 1.88
C CYS A 81 -9.07 -0.70 0.47
N TRP A 82 -8.18 0.28 0.32
CA TRP A 82 -7.54 0.63 -0.93
C TRP A 82 -6.06 0.93 -0.72
N TRP A 83 -5.23 0.52 -1.67
CA TRP A 83 -3.84 0.92 -1.74
C TRP A 83 -3.69 2.13 -2.66
N PHE A 84 -2.74 2.99 -2.34
CA PHE A 84 -2.36 4.18 -3.09
C PHE A 84 -0.85 4.25 -3.19
N ILE A 85 -0.33 4.41 -4.40
CA ILE A 85 1.08 4.70 -4.64
C ILE A 85 1.22 6.18 -4.96
N ARG A 86 2.14 6.80 -4.25
CA ARG A 86 2.48 8.21 -4.44
C ARG A 86 3.88 8.35 -4.97
N ARG A 87 4.09 9.26 -5.92
CA ARG A 87 5.38 9.54 -6.54
C ARG A 87 5.82 10.97 -6.27
N SER A 88 7.09 11.13 -5.91
CA SER A 88 7.77 12.43 -5.79
C SER A 88 9.15 12.31 -6.41
N GLY A 89 9.30 12.78 -7.65
CA GLY A 89 10.48 12.47 -8.46
C GLY A 89 10.62 10.96 -8.66
N ASP A 90 11.75 10.40 -8.29
CA ASP A 90 12.01 8.95 -8.41
C ASP A 90 11.64 8.16 -7.14
N ARG A 91 10.96 8.79 -6.17
CA ARG A 91 10.56 8.14 -4.91
C ARG A 91 9.11 7.71 -4.99
N PHE A 92 8.86 6.51 -4.52
CA PHE A 92 7.50 5.99 -4.34
C PHE A 92 7.16 5.90 -2.86
N GLN A 93 5.87 5.93 -2.53
CA GLN A 93 5.36 5.68 -1.19
C GLN A 93 4.03 4.94 -1.29
N LEU A 94 3.92 3.82 -0.55
CA LEU A 94 2.67 3.07 -0.40
C LEU A 94 1.87 3.63 0.78
N GLN A 95 0.58 3.88 0.56
CA GLN A 95 -0.38 4.21 1.61
C GLN A 95 -1.61 3.32 1.47
N VAL A 96 -2.14 2.84 2.59
CA VAL A 96 -3.36 2.04 2.62
C VAL A 96 -4.42 2.80 3.41
N LEU A 97 -5.55 3.05 2.75
CA LEU A 97 -6.66 3.83 3.29
C LEU A 97 -7.94 2.99 3.34
N GLU A 98 -8.79 3.27 4.31
CA GLU A 98 -10.13 2.69 4.44
C GLU A 98 -11.18 3.72 4.01
N ARG A 99 -12.15 3.27 3.22
CA ARG A 99 -13.32 4.03 2.79
C ARG A 99 -14.51 3.70 3.71
N LEU A 100 -15.03 4.68 4.43
CA LEU A 100 -16.05 4.47 5.46
C LEU A 100 -17.48 4.71 4.99
N ALA A 101 -17.69 5.72 4.15
CA ALA A 101 -19.02 6.17 3.75
C ALA A 101 -18.99 6.73 2.32
N GLY A 102 -18.55 5.91 1.37
CA GLY A 102 -18.47 6.23 -0.07
C GLY A 102 -17.38 7.23 -0.45
N PHE A 103 -17.26 8.36 0.25
CA PHE A 103 -16.28 9.41 -0.05
C PHE A 103 -15.39 9.79 1.15
N LEU A 104 -15.68 9.29 2.34
CA LEU A 104 -14.87 9.54 3.53
C LEU A 104 -13.76 8.49 3.65
N TRP A 105 -12.53 8.97 3.71
CA TRP A 105 -11.31 8.17 3.76
C TRP A 105 -10.59 8.39 5.08
N ARG A 106 -10.01 7.33 5.65
CA ARG A 106 -9.11 7.43 6.80
C ARG A 106 -7.87 6.57 6.60
N PRO A 107 -6.74 6.89 7.25
CA PRO A 107 -5.62 5.97 7.33
C PRO A 107 -6.05 4.70 8.07
N LEU A 108 -5.46 3.57 7.67
CA LEU A 108 -5.68 2.29 8.32
C LEU A 108 -4.71 2.13 9.51
N ASP A 109 -5.25 2.24 10.74
CA ASP A 109 -4.54 2.44 12.02
C ASP A 109 -3.40 1.45 12.35
N ARG A 110 -3.37 0.26 11.74
CA ARG A 110 -2.40 -0.80 12.09
C ARG A 110 -1.21 -0.89 11.13
N ALA A 111 -1.34 -0.39 9.90
CA ALA A 111 -0.27 -0.42 8.90
C ALA A 111 0.63 0.82 8.96
N THR A 112 0.10 1.97 9.38
CA THR A 112 0.82 3.26 9.31
C THR A 112 1.72 3.58 10.50
N ARG A 113 1.61 2.87 11.63
CA ARG A 113 2.45 3.14 12.83
C ARG A 113 3.76 2.37 12.91
N GLY A 114 4.00 1.39 12.04
CA GLY A 114 5.15 0.49 12.20
C GLY A 114 6.04 0.34 10.97
N ARG A 115 5.50 0.47 9.76
CA ARG A 115 6.27 0.31 8.53
C ARG A 115 5.66 1.18 7.44
N SER A 116 5.85 2.49 7.56
CA SER A 116 6.04 3.26 6.34
C SER A 116 7.26 2.64 5.65
N TYR A 117 7.03 1.70 4.72
CA TYR A 117 8.03 1.38 3.73
C TYR A 117 8.16 2.65 2.91
N GLN A 118 9.07 3.48 3.41
CA GLN A 118 9.84 4.37 2.61
C GLN A 118 10.49 3.46 1.55
N LEU A 119 9.77 3.29 0.44
CA LEU A 119 10.36 3.07 -0.87
C LEU A 119 11.29 4.25 -1.26
N SER A 120 11.53 5.19 -0.34
CA SER A 120 12.75 5.99 -0.28
C SER A 120 14.02 5.21 0.07
N LEU A 121 14.00 3.87 0.13
CA LEU A 121 15.18 3.02 -0.17
C LEU A 121 15.52 3.12 -1.67
N GLN A 122 15.77 4.35 -2.10
CA GLN A 122 16.00 4.76 -3.48
C GLN A 122 17.41 4.41 -3.96
N ASP A 123 18.04 3.40 -3.34
CA ASP A 123 19.34 2.88 -3.75
C ASP A 123 19.18 1.82 -4.85
N GLN A 124 17.96 1.39 -5.15
CA GLN A 124 17.67 0.31 -6.10
C GLN A 124 16.83 0.81 -7.29
N PRO A 125 17.17 0.38 -8.52
CA PRO A 125 16.52 0.87 -9.74
C PRO A 125 15.11 0.29 -9.96
N ILE A 126 14.76 -0.79 -9.26
CA ILE A 126 13.43 -1.42 -9.26
C ILE A 126 13.19 -2.08 -7.91
N GLY A 127 11.95 -2.05 -7.41
CA GLY A 127 11.59 -2.68 -6.14
C GLY A 127 10.17 -3.26 -6.15
N CYS A 128 9.88 -4.15 -5.20
CA CYS A 128 8.56 -4.73 -5.00
C CYS A 128 8.13 -4.55 -3.54
N THR A 129 6.89 -4.14 -3.31
CA THR A 129 6.27 -4.14 -1.97
C THR A 129 5.27 -5.28 -1.85
N PHE A 130 5.26 -5.89 -0.66
CA PHE A 130 4.37 -6.97 -0.26
C PHE A 130 3.38 -6.53 0.84
N ASP A 131 3.48 -5.28 1.27
CA ASP A 131 2.88 -4.78 2.52
C ASP A 131 1.43 -4.33 2.34
N VAL A 132 0.91 -4.43 1.12
CA VAL A 132 -0.51 -4.19 0.86
C VAL A 132 -1.35 -5.16 1.69
N PHE A 133 -0.89 -6.42 1.83
CA PHE A 133 -1.50 -7.42 2.70
C PHE A 133 -0.65 -8.69 2.79
N GLN A 134 -0.43 -9.24 3.98
CA GLN A 134 0.12 -10.59 4.19
C GLN A 134 -0.81 -11.34 5.13
N LEU A 135 -1.37 -12.47 4.68
CA LEU A 135 -2.19 -13.31 5.54
C LEU A 135 -1.71 -14.74 5.61
N THR A 136 -1.28 -15.12 6.81
CA THR A 136 -0.82 -16.46 7.18
C THR A 136 -2.00 -17.40 7.49
N SER A 137 -2.28 -18.37 6.62
CA SER A 137 -3.12 -19.53 6.98
C SER A 137 -2.24 -20.64 7.54
N LEU A 138 -2.48 -21.03 8.79
CA LEU A 138 -1.83 -22.17 9.43
C LEU A 138 -2.47 -23.47 8.94
N ASP A 139 -1.72 -24.28 8.19
CA ASP A 139 -2.03 -25.71 8.09
C ASP A 139 -1.25 -26.45 9.20
N GLY A 140 -1.95 -26.71 10.31
CA GLY A 140 -1.38 -27.35 11.49
C GLY A 140 -0.82 -28.76 11.26
N PHE A 141 -1.09 -29.38 10.10
CA PHE A 141 -0.60 -30.72 9.77
C PHE A 141 0.66 -30.73 8.89
N SER A 142 0.94 -29.68 8.11
CA SER A 142 2.08 -29.64 7.17
C SER A 142 3.27 -28.81 7.65
N GLY A 143 3.13 -28.04 8.73
CA GLY A 143 4.20 -27.16 9.22
C GLY A 143 4.54 -26.02 8.24
N MET A 144 3.60 -25.69 7.36
CA MET A 144 3.72 -24.63 6.36
C MET A 144 2.60 -23.61 6.59
N ASP A 145 2.96 -22.35 6.46
CA ASP A 145 2.02 -21.25 6.35
C ASP A 145 1.86 -20.84 4.88
N ALA A 146 0.71 -20.32 4.48
CA ALA A 146 0.55 -19.66 3.19
C ALA A 146 0.27 -18.18 3.41
N SER A 147 0.92 -17.31 2.64
CA SER A 147 0.67 -15.86 2.61
C SER A 147 0.07 -15.45 1.28
N LYS A 148 -1.11 -14.83 1.32
CA LYS A 148 -1.68 -14.13 0.16
C LYS A 148 -1.16 -12.70 0.14
N VAL A 149 -0.61 -12.27 -1.00
CA VAL A 149 0.01 -10.94 -1.17
C VAL A 149 -0.53 -10.24 -2.41
N ILE A 150 -0.57 -8.91 -2.40
CA ILE A 150 -0.75 -8.11 -3.62
C ILE A 150 0.61 -7.50 -3.96
N PRO A 151 1.36 -8.06 -4.93
CA PRO A 151 2.66 -7.54 -5.29
C PRO A 151 2.51 -6.29 -6.14
N ILE A 152 3.18 -5.22 -5.71
CA ILE A 152 3.28 -3.97 -6.48
C ILE A 152 4.75 -3.71 -6.78
N LEU A 153 5.09 -3.67 -8.07
CA LEU A 153 6.41 -3.30 -8.55
C LEU A 153 6.49 -1.82 -8.89
N LEU A 154 7.65 -1.25 -8.59
CA LEU A 154 7.93 0.17 -8.68
C LEU A 154 9.26 0.37 -9.39
N CYS A 155 9.24 1.16 -10.46
CA CYS A 155 10.43 1.54 -11.21
C CYS A 155 10.26 2.97 -11.72
N ALA A 156 11.21 3.84 -11.38
CA ALA A 156 11.16 5.24 -11.80
C ALA A 156 11.65 5.46 -13.24
N ASP A 157 12.44 4.52 -13.77
CA ASP A 157 13.07 4.63 -15.09
C ASP A 157 12.01 4.59 -16.20
N PRO A 158 11.85 5.68 -16.98
CA PRO A 158 10.85 5.76 -18.04
C PRO A 158 11.12 4.82 -19.21
N ALA A 159 12.34 4.27 -19.35
CA ALA A 159 12.65 3.29 -20.37
C ALA A 159 11.97 1.93 -20.11
N VAL A 160 11.61 1.64 -18.85
CA VAL A 160 10.97 0.38 -18.47
C VAL A 160 9.50 0.37 -18.89
N VAL A 161 9.14 -0.56 -19.76
CA VAL A 161 7.75 -0.76 -20.22
C VAL A 161 7.16 -2.10 -19.77
N ARG A 162 8.01 -3.06 -19.41
CA ARG A 162 7.62 -4.39 -18.93
C ARG A 162 8.42 -4.75 -17.69
N VAL A 163 7.79 -5.39 -16.72
CA VAL A 163 8.44 -5.90 -15.52
C VAL A 163 8.13 -7.38 -15.31
N GLU A 164 9.07 -8.08 -14.69
CA GLU A 164 8.92 -9.46 -14.26
C GLU A 164 9.42 -9.57 -12.82
N ALA A 165 8.78 -10.44 -12.03
CA ALA A 165 9.26 -10.74 -10.69
C ALA A 165 9.04 -12.20 -10.31
N GLN A 166 9.99 -12.74 -9.56
CA GLN A 166 9.88 -14.03 -8.89
C GLN A 166 9.74 -13.81 -7.39
N LEU A 167 8.61 -14.24 -6.85
CA LEU A 167 8.26 -14.11 -5.44
C LEU A 167 8.52 -15.42 -4.73
N VAL A 168 9.26 -15.39 -3.63
CA VAL A 168 9.60 -16.60 -2.86
C VAL A 168 9.83 -16.25 -1.40
N ALA A 169 9.45 -17.16 -0.50
CA ALA A 169 9.87 -17.09 0.90
C ALA A 169 11.19 -17.86 1.08
N LEU A 170 12.22 -17.18 1.55
CA LEU A 170 13.54 -17.76 1.83
C LEU A 170 13.75 -17.93 3.33
N SER A 171 13.90 -19.18 3.77
CA SER A 171 14.42 -19.51 5.11
C SER A 171 15.93 -19.26 5.20
N GLU A 172 16.52 -19.29 6.40
CA GLU A 172 17.98 -19.14 6.58
C GLU A 172 18.80 -20.11 5.70
N GLU A 173 18.33 -21.34 5.51
CA GLU A 173 18.99 -22.36 4.68
C GLU A 173 18.87 -22.05 3.19
N ASP A 174 17.71 -21.53 2.76
CA ASP A 174 17.46 -21.19 1.35
C ASP A 174 18.39 -20.06 0.87
N TRP A 175 18.88 -19.21 1.76
CA TRP A 175 19.82 -18.15 1.41
C TRP A 175 21.16 -18.67 0.86
N ALA A 176 21.56 -19.91 1.18
CA ALA A 176 22.75 -20.51 0.61
C ALA A 176 22.54 -20.91 -0.87
N ASN A 177 21.31 -21.19 -1.28
CA ASN A 177 20.95 -21.45 -2.67
C ASN A 177 19.53 -20.96 -3.00
N PRO A 178 19.34 -19.64 -3.18
CA PRO A 178 18.02 -19.06 -3.41
C PRO A 178 17.36 -19.57 -4.70
N GLN A 179 18.16 -19.91 -5.71
CA GLN A 179 17.67 -20.42 -6.99
C GLN A 179 16.98 -21.78 -6.86
N ALA A 180 17.47 -22.66 -5.96
CA ALA A 180 16.78 -23.92 -5.68
C ALA A 180 15.41 -23.69 -5.02
N ALA A 181 15.32 -22.72 -4.10
CA ALA A 181 14.05 -22.36 -3.46
C ALA A 181 13.06 -21.74 -4.47
N ILE A 182 13.53 -20.87 -5.36
CA ILE A 182 12.73 -20.31 -6.46
C ILE A 182 12.22 -21.42 -7.38
N ALA A 183 13.07 -22.37 -7.77
CA ALA A 183 12.65 -23.47 -8.64
C ALA A 183 11.59 -24.38 -8.01
N GLN A 184 11.61 -24.52 -6.68
CA GLN A 184 10.65 -25.37 -5.96
C GLN A 184 9.35 -24.65 -5.57
N ARG A 185 9.43 -23.37 -5.17
CA ARG A 185 8.35 -22.64 -4.50
C ARG A 185 8.12 -21.22 -5.03
N GLY A 186 8.92 -20.78 -6.00
CA GLY A 186 8.82 -19.45 -6.58
C GLY A 186 7.53 -19.25 -7.37
N VAL A 187 6.95 -18.06 -7.24
CA VAL A 187 5.75 -17.66 -7.97
C VAL A 187 6.10 -16.50 -8.90
N SER A 188 5.70 -16.61 -10.17
CA SER A 188 5.95 -15.59 -11.19
C SER A 188 4.64 -15.00 -11.69
N PRO A 189 4.05 -14.02 -10.97
CA PRO A 189 2.79 -13.42 -11.38
C PRO A 189 2.98 -12.54 -12.63
N THR A 190 1.91 -12.43 -13.44
CA THR A 190 1.90 -11.50 -14.58
C THR A 190 1.54 -10.10 -14.09
N PHE A 191 2.41 -9.13 -14.37
CA PHE A 191 2.22 -7.75 -13.93
C PHE A 191 1.55 -6.89 -15.01
N THR A 192 0.63 -6.04 -14.57
CA THR A 192 -0.07 -5.07 -15.43
C THR A 192 0.30 -3.66 -15.00
N LYS A 193 0.54 -2.76 -15.96
CA LYS A 193 0.86 -1.36 -15.65
C LYS A 193 -0.36 -0.70 -15.00
N ALA A 194 -0.20 -0.23 -13.76
CA ALA A 194 -1.26 0.41 -12.98
C ALA A 194 -1.15 1.95 -12.99
N GLY A 195 0.04 2.46 -13.26
CA GLY A 195 0.31 3.90 -13.27
C GLY A 195 1.72 4.21 -13.75
N ASP A 196 2.11 5.47 -13.60
CA ASP A 196 3.45 5.92 -13.95
C ASP A 196 4.51 5.32 -13.02
N GLY A 197 5.33 4.42 -13.56
CA GLY A 197 6.33 3.67 -12.82
C GLY A 197 5.77 2.62 -11.85
N VAL A 198 4.49 2.24 -12.01
CA VAL A 198 3.82 1.28 -11.10
C VAL A 198 3.19 0.13 -11.89
N TRP A 199 3.48 -1.10 -11.45
CA TRP A 199 2.88 -2.32 -11.97
C TRP A 199 2.30 -3.15 -10.84
N VAL A 200 1.16 -3.80 -11.09
CA VAL A 200 0.45 -4.63 -10.10
C VAL A 200 0.25 -6.02 -10.66
N GLY A 201 0.55 -7.03 -9.84
CA GLY A 201 0.25 -8.42 -10.17
C GLY A 201 -1.14 -8.82 -9.65
N PRO A 202 -1.69 -9.97 -10.08
CA PRO A 202 -2.76 -10.64 -9.35
C PRO A 202 -2.34 -10.89 -7.90
N SER A 203 -3.24 -11.33 -7.02
CA SER A 203 -2.90 -11.65 -5.63
C SER A 203 -2.51 -13.13 -5.46
N PRO A 204 -1.24 -13.53 -5.68
CA PRO A 204 -0.84 -14.93 -5.56
C PRO A 204 -0.84 -15.38 -4.10
N TYR A 205 -0.95 -16.71 -3.95
CA TYR A 205 -0.54 -17.40 -2.75
C TYR A 205 0.96 -17.70 -2.82
N VAL A 206 1.71 -17.29 -1.79
CA VAL A 206 3.13 -17.62 -1.61
C VAL A 206 3.25 -18.51 -0.37
N LEU A 207 3.83 -19.69 -0.52
CA LEU A 207 4.04 -20.63 0.58
C LEU A 207 5.23 -20.16 1.44
N ILE A 208 5.02 -20.10 2.75
CA ILE A 208 6.01 -19.73 3.76
C ILE A 208 6.32 -20.95 4.64
N PRO A 209 7.58 -21.44 4.63
CA PRO A 209 8.00 -22.48 5.55
C PRO A 209 7.95 -22.00 7.01
N TRP A 210 7.18 -22.68 7.87
CA TRP A 210 7.04 -22.34 9.30
C TRP A 210 7.92 -23.24 10.21
N ALA A 211 8.65 -24.19 9.65
CA ALA A 211 9.31 -25.25 10.41
C ALA A 211 10.59 -24.81 11.17
N SER A 212 10.42 -24.00 12.24
CA SER A 212 11.27 -23.85 13.45
C SER A 212 11.24 -22.40 13.98
N PRO A 213 11.28 -22.16 15.31
CA PRO A 213 11.41 -20.82 15.89
C PRO A 213 12.71 -20.08 15.49
N LYS A 214 13.62 -20.71 14.74
CA LYS A 214 14.80 -20.09 14.11
C LYS A 214 14.64 -19.80 12.60
N SER A 215 13.58 -20.28 11.96
CA SER A 215 13.36 -20.20 10.52
C SER A 215 12.11 -19.38 10.19
N SER A 216 12.12 -18.09 10.52
CA SER A 216 11.15 -17.17 9.90
C SER A 216 11.60 -16.95 8.45
N GLY A 217 10.97 -17.62 7.48
CA GLY A 217 11.20 -17.31 6.07
C GLY A 217 10.88 -15.85 5.76
N TYR A 218 11.75 -15.17 5.02
CA TYR A 218 11.53 -13.80 4.57
C TYR A 218 10.96 -13.84 3.15
N LEU A 219 9.80 -13.20 2.94
CA LEU A 219 9.27 -12.99 1.61
C LEU A 219 10.15 -11.99 0.86
N VAL A 220 10.65 -12.39 -0.31
CA VAL A 220 11.51 -11.56 -1.15
C VAL A 220 11.05 -11.60 -2.60
N ALA A 221 11.43 -10.57 -3.37
CA ALA A 221 11.20 -10.49 -4.81
C ALA A 221 12.52 -10.31 -5.54
N PHE A 222 12.73 -11.14 -6.55
CA PHE A 222 13.73 -10.90 -7.58
C PHE A 222 13.03 -10.18 -8.72
N CYS A 223 13.43 -8.93 -9.01
CA CYS A 223 12.72 -8.07 -9.95
C CYS A 223 13.57 -7.78 -11.19
N GLN A 224 12.92 -7.63 -12.34
CA GLN A 224 13.55 -7.28 -13.61
C GLN A 224 12.67 -6.28 -14.36
N GLY A 225 13.29 -5.26 -14.95
CA GLY A 225 12.65 -4.25 -15.80
C GLY A 225 13.23 -4.27 -17.19
N TYR A 226 12.37 -4.22 -18.20
CA TYR A 226 12.71 -4.33 -19.61
C TYR A 226 12.21 -3.14 -20.42
N ASP A 227 12.98 -2.76 -21.44
CA ASP A 227 12.58 -1.76 -22.44
C ASP A 227 11.63 -2.35 -23.50
N ALA A 228 11.22 -1.52 -24.46
CA ALA A 228 10.31 -1.91 -25.53
C ALA A 228 10.90 -2.92 -26.52
N ASP A 229 12.23 -2.98 -26.62
CA ASP A 229 12.96 -3.93 -27.47
C ASP A 229 13.20 -5.27 -26.74
N GLY A 230 12.87 -5.34 -25.45
CA GLY A 230 13.03 -6.51 -24.60
C GLY A 230 14.40 -6.60 -23.93
N ASN A 231 15.22 -5.55 -23.97
CA ASN A 231 16.50 -5.52 -23.27
C ASN A 231 16.28 -5.28 -21.77
N LEU A 232 17.10 -5.92 -20.95
CA LEU A 232 17.10 -5.70 -19.51
C LEU A 232 17.67 -4.30 -19.21
N VAL A 233 16.86 -3.44 -18.59
CA VAL A 233 17.23 -2.08 -18.19
C VAL A 233 17.72 -2.08 -16.75
N CYS A 234 17.00 -2.76 -15.86
CA CYS A 234 17.30 -2.81 -14.45
C CYS A 234 16.88 -4.13 -13.82
N SER A 235 17.48 -4.47 -12.68
CA SER A 235 17.09 -5.62 -11.88
C SER A 235 17.36 -5.36 -10.41
N TYR A 236 16.67 -6.13 -9.58
CA TYR A 236 16.90 -6.18 -8.16
C TYR A 236 17.04 -7.63 -7.72
N ASP A 237 18.14 -7.90 -7.00
CA ASP A 237 18.47 -9.17 -6.41
C ASP A 237 18.70 -8.97 -4.90
N PRO A 238 17.77 -9.41 -4.04
CA PRO A 238 17.83 -9.18 -2.60
C PRO A 238 18.98 -9.92 -1.91
N THR A 239 19.66 -10.84 -2.59
CA THR A 239 20.82 -11.55 -2.02
C THR A 239 22.04 -10.65 -1.89
N LYS A 240 22.11 -9.57 -2.68
CA LYS A 240 23.23 -8.63 -2.72
C LYS A 240 23.26 -7.65 -1.53
N ASP A 241 22.13 -7.47 -0.85
CA ASP A 241 22.01 -6.53 0.28
C ASP A 241 22.45 -7.15 1.62
N ARG A 242 22.90 -8.42 1.64
CA ARG A 242 23.30 -9.17 2.85
C ARG A 242 24.82 -9.37 2.98
N GLU A 243 25.60 -8.92 2.00
CA GLU A 243 27.08 -8.90 2.04
C GLU A 243 27.60 -7.69 2.83
#